data_AF-A0A2W4IF21-F1
#
_entry.id   AF-A0A2W4IF21-F1
#
_cell.length_a   1.000
_cell.length_b   1.000
_cell.length_c   1.000
_cell.angle_alpha   90.00
_cell.angle_beta   90.00
_cell.angle_gamma   90.00
#
_symmetry.space_group_name_H-M   'P 1'
#
loop_
_entity.id
_entity.type
_entity.pdbx_description
1 polymer ?
#
loop_
_entity_poly.entity_id
_entity_poly.type
_entity_poly.pdbx_seq_one_letter_code
_entity_poly.pdbx_strand_id
1 'polypeptide(L)'
;MSKINLDKNFIKFLEEKNVKKIKIFFYEAGCSGLKIDILFDDFEISGDLEKFENIGNLEVFVEKKDKQKFENSQVIRTVKADHTGFEKVRFMFLNTNLVKDRCGCGSSFSFEKKKPKINFQNLKNLKNNFGKELPPLKVD
;
A
#
# COMPACT_ATOMS: atom_id res chain seq x y z
N MET A 1 -10.78 14.23 -17.37
CA MET A 1 -9.75 14.67 -16.42
C MET A 1 -9.41 13.50 -15.55
N SER A 2 -8.19 12.95 -15.68
CA SER A 2 -7.68 11.95 -14.76
C SER A 2 -7.45 12.61 -13.40
N LYS A 3 -8.02 12.03 -12.34
CA LYS A 3 -7.91 12.54 -10.97
C LYS A 3 -7.54 11.42 -10.01
N ILE A 4 -6.80 11.76 -8.96
CA ILE A 4 -6.59 10.96 -7.77
C ILE A 4 -7.67 11.31 -6.75
N ASN A 5 -8.24 10.30 -6.13
CA ASN A 5 -9.22 10.50 -5.08
C ASN A 5 -8.54 10.27 -3.72
N LEU A 6 -8.35 11.33 -2.95
CA LEU A 6 -7.93 11.21 -1.55
C LEU A 6 -9.18 11.05 -0.69
N ASP A 7 -9.17 10.10 0.25
CA ASP A 7 -10.32 9.93 1.14
C ASP A 7 -10.58 11.20 1.98
N LYS A 8 -11.85 11.44 2.34
CA LYS A 8 -12.27 12.66 3.03
C LYS A 8 -11.58 12.87 4.38
N ASN A 9 -11.32 11.80 5.12
CA ASN A 9 -10.65 11.90 6.42
C ASN A 9 -9.18 12.26 6.24
N PHE A 10 -8.57 11.79 5.15
CA PHE A 10 -7.21 12.17 4.81
C PHE A 10 -7.11 13.64 4.38
N ILE A 11 -8.03 14.13 3.54
CA ILE A 11 -8.08 15.55 3.16
C ILE A 11 -8.23 16.42 4.42
N LYS A 12 -9.16 16.07 5.31
CA LYS A 12 -9.36 16.79 6.57
C LYS A 12 -8.10 16.82 7.43
N PHE A 13 -7.40 15.68 7.53
CA PHE A 13 -6.13 15.60 8.26
C PHE A 13 -5.07 16.54 7.66
N LEU A 14 -4.97 16.62 6.32
CA LEU A 14 -4.02 17.52 5.65
C LEU A 14 -4.33 18.98 5.92
N GLU A 15 -5.62 19.35 5.88
CA GLU A 15 -6.10 20.70 6.21
C GLU A 15 -5.81 21.06 7.68
N GLU A 16 -6.14 20.18 8.63
CA GLU A 16 -5.88 20.38 10.06
C GLU A 16 -4.38 20.54 10.36
N LYS A 17 -3.51 19.91 9.57
CA LYS A 17 -2.06 20.00 9.69
C LYS A 17 -1.44 21.13 8.86
N ASN A 18 -2.24 21.92 8.15
CA ASN A 18 -1.79 22.97 7.22
C ASN A 18 -0.77 22.48 6.19
N VAL A 19 -0.91 21.23 5.72
CA VAL A 19 -0.02 20.65 4.71
C VAL A 19 -0.29 21.32 3.37
N LYS A 20 0.77 21.79 2.72
CA LYS A 20 0.65 22.52 1.45
C LYS A 20 1.00 21.66 0.25
N LYS A 21 1.95 20.74 0.40
CA LYS A 21 2.35 19.82 -0.66
C LYS A 21 2.57 18.41 -0.13
N ILE A 22 2.20 17.42 -0.95
CA ILE A 22 2.48 16.02 -0.69
C ILE A 22 3.17 15.36 -1.87
N LYS A 23 4.06 14.40 -1.58
CA LYS A 23 4.59 13.46 -2.58
C LYS A 23 3.97 12.09 -2.30
N ILE A 24 3.26 11.54 -3.28
CA ILE A 24 2.73 10.19 -3.24
C ILE A 24 3.60 9.29 -4.12
N PHE A 25 4.07 8.17 -3.57
CA PHE A 25 5.01 7.29 -4.28
C PHE A 25 4.84 5.82 -3.91
N PHE A 26 5.34 4.95 -4.79
CA PHE A 26 5.37 3.52 -4.57
C PHE A 26 6.76 3.08 -4.09
N TYR A 27 6.80 2.04 -3.26
CA TYR A 27 8.04 1.40 -2.85
C TYR A 27 7.88 -0.11 -2.73
N GLU A 28 8.97 -0.84 -2.92
CA GLU A 28 8.97 -2.30 -2.84
C GLU A 28 8.92 -2.76 -1.39
N ALA A 29 7.80 -3.35 -0.99
CA ALA A 29 7.60 -3.90 0.35
C ALA A 29 6.34 -4.78 0.45
N GLY A 30 6.25 -5.54 1.53
CA GLY A 30 5.08 -6.34 1.88
C GLY A 30 4.88 -7.59 1.02
N CYS A 31 3.81 -8.35 1.31
CA CYS A 31 3.58 -9.66 0.71
C CYS A 31 3.34 -9.60 -0.80
N SER A 32 2.61 -8.58 -1.27
CA SER A 32 2.26 -8.42 -2.69
C SER A 32 3.29 -7.60 -3.47
N GLY A 33 4.34 -7.08 -2.83
CA GLY A 33 5.54 -6.55 -3.50
C GLY A 33 5.61 -5.04 -3.57
N LEU A 34 4.49 -4.33 -3.67
CA LEU A 34 4.46 -2.87 -3.59
C LEU A 34 3.64 -2.38 -2.41
N LYS A 35 4.01 -1.20 -1.93
CA LYS A 35 3.26 -0.35 -1.02
C LYS A 35 3.25 1.08 -1.54
N ILE A 36 2.39 1.88 -0.94
CA ILE A 36 2.29 3.32 -1.19
C ILE A 36 2.67 4.05 0.10
N ASP A 37 3.36 5.18 -0.03
CA ASP A 37 3.58 6.11 1.07
C ASP A 37 3.41 7.55 0.62
N ILE A 38 3.41 8.46 1.61
CA ILE A 38 3.21 9.89 1.41
C ILE A 38 4.21 10.68 2.25
N LEU A 39 4.96 11.58 1.61
CA LEU A 39 5.73 12.62 2.29
C LEU A 39 4.92 13.91 2.37
N PHE A 40 4.99 14.58 3.52
CA PHE A 40 4.26 15.83 3.81
C PHE A 40 5.24 16.98 3.92
N ASP A 41 5.18 17.95 3.01
CA ASP A 41 6.00 19.17 2.96
C ASP A 41 7.54 19.01 2.93
N ASP A 42 8.07 17.88 3.40
CA ASP A 42 9.48 17.54 3.55
C ASP A 42 9.96 16.70 2.35
N PHE A 43 10.01 17.36 1.20
CA PHE A 43 10.67 16.84 0.01
C PHE A 43 11.01 17.98 -0.96
N GLU A 44 12.10 17.80 -1.69
CA GLU A 44 12.53 18.69 -2.76
C GLU A 44 11.84 18.33 -4.07
N ILE A 45 11.44 19.35 -4.83
CA ILE A 45 10.88 19.16 -6.16
C ILE A 45 12.06 18.97 -7.13
N SER A 46 12.44 17.72 -7.34
CA SER A 46 13.47 17.34 -8.31
C SER A 46 12.90 17.23 -9.73
N GLY A 47 13.78 17.12 -10.72
CA GLY A 47 13.40 16.96 -12.13
C GLY A 47 12.59 15.69 -12.42
N ASP A 48 12.59 14.69 -11.54
CA ASP A 48 11.84 13.44 -11.70
C ASP A 48 10.43 13.49 -11.10
N LEU A 49 10.15 14.52 -10.30
CA LEU A 49 8.82 14.79 -9.78
C LEU A 49 8.02 15.65 -10.75
N GLU A 50 6.72 15.39 -10.79
CA GLU A 50 5.77 16.22 -11.51
C GLU A 50 4.56 16.44 -10.63
N LYS A 51 4.01 17.65 -10.73
CA LYS A 51 2.73 17.98 -10.12
C LYS A 51 1.62 17.22 -10.84
N PHE A 52 0.94 16.35 -10.11
CA PHE A 52 -0.17 15.55 -10.62
C PHE A 52 -1.45 16.39 -10.70
N GLU A 53 -1.85 17.00 -9.57
CA GLU A 53 -3.03 17.87 -9.51
C GLU A 53 -3.01 18.81 -8.29
N ASN A 54 -4.03 19.67 -8.22
CA ASN A 54 -4.37 20.46 -7.04
C ASN A 54 -5.69 19.97 -6.45
N ILE A 55 -5.72 19.77 -5.13
CA ILE A 55 -6.93 19.48 -4.37
C ILE A 55 -7.15 20.64 -3.41
N GLY A 56 -7.96 21.62 -3.84
CA GLY A 56 -8.04 22.91 -3.13
C GLY A 56 -6.68 23.62 -3.15
N ASN A 57 -6.14 23.89 -1.96
CA ASN A 57 -4.82 24.52 -1.79
C ASN A 57 -3.66 23.51 -1.67
N LEU A 58 -3.95 22.21 -1.70
CA LEU A 58 -2.96 21.15 -1.61
C LEU A 58 -2.39 20.83 -2.99
N GLU A 59 -1.07 20.86 -3.10
CA GLU A 59 -0.34 20.40 -4.29
C GLU A 59 0.04 18.93 -4.16
N VAL A 60 -0.35 18.11 -5.13
CA VAL A 60 -0.04 16.67 -5.14
C VAL A 60 1.05 16.39 -6.18
N PHE A 61 2.16 15.81 -5.74
CA PHE A 61 3.29 15.42 -6.58
C PHE A 61 3.45 13.90 -6.65
N VAL A 62 3.88 13.41 -7.81
CA VAL A 62 4.19 12.00 -8.07
C VAL A 62 5.46 11.89 -8.90
N GLU A 63 6.07 10.70 -8.96
CA GLU A 63 7.18 10.45 -9.88
C GLU A 63 6.66 10.34 -11.32
N LYS A 64 7.35 10.97 -12.27
CA LYS A 64 6.95 11.01 -13.70
C LYS A 64 6.66 9.62 -14.27
N LYS A 65 7.49 8.64 -13.93
CA LYS A 65 7.35 7.23 -14.35
C LYS A 65 6.07 6.56 -13.85
N ASP A 66 5.48 7.08 -12.78
CA ASP A 66 4.33 6.49 -12.09
C ASP A 66 3.04 7.30 -12.28
N LYS A 67 3.11 8.47 -12.89
CA LYS A 67 1.98 9.38 -13.12
C LYS A 67 0.73 8.67 -13.63
N GLN A 68 0.84 7.87 -14.69
CA GLN A 68 -0.29 7.17 -15.31
C GLN A 68 -0.96 6.16 -14.35
N LYS A 69 -0.22 5.64 -13.36
CA LYS A 69 -0.76 4.66 -12.40
C LYS A 69 -1.71 5.31 -11.39
N PHE A 70 -1.54 6.62 -11.15
CA PHE A 70 -2.39 7.38 -10.25
C PHE A 70 -3.69 7.87 -10.90
N GLU A 71 -3.83 7.73 -12.22
CA GLU A 71 -5.06 8.09 -12.92
C GLU A 71 -6.23 7.20 -12.48
N ASN A 72 -7.32 7.85 -12.06
CA ASN A 72 -8.53 7.19 -11.53
C ASN A 72 -8.23 6.26 -10.35
N SER A 73 -7.19 6.59 -9.58
CA SER A 73 -6.84 5.86 -8.36
C SER A 73 -7.43 6.53 -7.13
N GLN A 74 -7.51 5.77 -6.05
CA GLN A 74 -7.89 6.27 -4.73
C GLN A 74 -6.82 5.93 -3.70
N VAL A 75 -6.50 6.90 -2.84
CA VAL A 75 -5.58 6.74 -1.73
C VAL A 75 -6.33 6.97 -0.43
N ILE A 76 -6.26 5.97 0.45
CA ILE A 76 -6.97 5.97 1.73
C ILE A 76 -5.96 5.97 2.87
N ARG A 77 -6.06 6.92 3.79
CA ARG A 77 -5.33 6.92 5.06
C ARG A 77 -6.08 6.10 6.09
N THR A 78 -5.43 5.09 6.62
CA THR A 78 -5.93 4.26 7.72
C THR A 78 -5.02 4.40 8.92
N VAL A 79 -5.59 4.57 10.11
CA VAL A 79 -4.87 4.53 11.37
C VAL A 79 -5.30 3.26 12.08
N LYS A 80 -4.32 2.40 12.40
CA LYS A 80 -4.58 1.20 13.20
C LYS A 80 -3.61 1.19 14.37
N ALA A 81 -4.14 1.09 15.58
CA ALA A 81 -3.35 0.77 16.75
C ALA A 81 -2.76 -0.64 16.59
N ASP A 82 -1.50 -0.82 16.96
CA ASP A 82 -0.91 -2.14 17.11
C ASP A 82 -1.24 -2.75 18.47
N HIS A 83 -0.72 -3.96 18.73
CA HIS A 83 -0.95 -4.69 19.98
C HIS A 83 -0.37 -3.99 21.22
N THR A 84 0.48 -2.98 21.03
CA THR A 84 1.03 -2.14 22.10
C THR A 84 0.27 -0.82 22.26
N GLY A 85 -0.80 -0.59 21.48
CA GLY A 85 -1.63 0.61 21.55
C GLY A 85 -1.05 1.81 20.78
N PHE A 86 0.08 1.64 20.08
CA PHE A 86 0.65 2.71 19.28
C PHE A 86 -0.06 2.78 17.92
N GLU A 87 -0.54 3.98 17.59
CA GLU A 87 -1.15 4.25 16.30
C GLU A 87 -0.11 4.18 15.18
N LYS A 88 -0.35 3.29 14.20
CA LYS A 88 0.41 3.25 12.96
C LYS A 88 -0.46 3.72 11.82
N VAL A 89 0.01 4.76 11.14
CA VAL A 89 -0.56 5.22 9.88
C VAL A 89 -0.21 4.24 8.78
N ARG A 90 -1.19 3.90 7.95
CA ARG A 90 -1.02 3.07 6.76
C ARG A 90 -1.83 3.67 5.63
N PHE A 91 -1.26 3.66 4.43
CA PHE A 91 -1.94 4.08 3.23
C PHE A 91 -2.36 2.86 2.41
N MET A 92 -3.57 2.92 1.86
CA MET A 92 -4.07 1.94 0.92
C MET A 92 -4.24 2.60 -0.44
N PHE A 93 -3.69 1.97 -1.47
CA PHE A 93 -3.87 2.37 -2.85
C PHE A 93 -4.93 1.49 -3.51
N LEU A 94 -5.86 2.10 -4.24
CA LEU A 94 -6.92 1.42 -4.98
C LEU A 94 -6.89 1.91 -6.43
N ASN A 95 -6.76 0.99 -7.38
CA ASN A 95 -6.98 1.23 -8.79
C ASN A 95 -7.49 -0.08 -9.40
N THR A 96 -8.79 -0.15 -9.69
CA THR A 96 -9.48 -1.40 -10.08
C THR A 96 -8.98 -1.97 -11.40
N ASN A 97 -8.47 -1.13 -12.29
CA ASN A 97 -8.03 -1.55 -13.62
C ASN A 97 -6.59 -2.07 -13.58
N LEU A 98 -5.74 -1.41 -12.78
CA LEU A 98 -4.30 -1.65 -12.77
C LEU A 98 -3.84 -2.69 -11.73
N VAL A 99 -4.42 -2.69 -10.53
CA VAL A 99 -4.01 -3.62 -9.46
C VAL A 99 -4.51 -5.04 -9.78
N LYS A 100 -3.59 -6.00 -9.87
CA LYS A 100 -3.89 -7.40 -10.22
C LYS A 100 -3.77 -8.37 -9.05
N ASP A 101 -3.07 -7.99 -7.99
CA ASP A 101 -2.97 -8.76 -6.76
C ASP A 101 -2.90 -7.84 -5.54
N ARG A 102 -3.44 -8.31 -4.41
CA ARG A 102 -3.50 -7.57 -3.16
C ARG A 102 -3.37 -8.51 -1.98
N CYS A 103 -2.56 -8.11 -1.01
CA CYS A 103 -2.43 -8.84 0.25
C CYS A 103 -3.75 -8.77 1.03
N GLY A 104 -4.11 -9.83 1.76
CA GLY A 104 -5.36 -9.88 2.54
C GLY A 104 -5.54 -8.73 3.55
N CYS A 105 -4.43 -8.13 4.03
CA CYS A 105 -4.50 -6.95 4.92
C CYS A 105 -4.70 -5.61 4.18
N GLY A 106 -4.69 -5.61 2.85
CA GLY A 106 -4.94 -4.46 1.99
C GLY A 106 -3.79 -3.46 1.82
N SER A 107 -2.75 -3.52 2.66
CA SER A 107 -1.65 -2.54 2.69
C SER A 107 -0.51 -2.80 1.70
N SER A 108 -0.58 -3.87 0.91
CA SER A 108 0.41 -4.20 -0.13
C SER A 108 -0.32 -4.76 -1.36
N PHE A 109 0.18 -4.43 -2.54
CA PHE A 109 -0.44 -4.78 -3.82
C PHE A 109 0.61 -5.03 -4.91
N SER A 110 0.15 -5.48 -6.08
CA SER A 110 0.95 -5.69 -7.28
C SER A 110 0.17 -5.29 -8.53
N PHE A 111 0.87 -4.76 -9.53
CA PHE A 111 0.34 -4.55 -10.88
C PHE A 111 0.39 -5.82 -11.74
N GLU A 112 1.08 -6.85 -11.25
CA GLU A 112 1.19 -8.14 -11.89
C GLU A 112 0.54 -9.22 -11.02
N LYS A 113 -0.11 -10.19 -11.67
CA LYS A 113 -0.65 -11.35 -10.96
C LYS A 113 0.50 -12.23 -10.49
N LYS A 114 0.81 -12.21 -9.19
CA LYS A 114 1.83 -13.11 -8.63
C LYS A 114 1.34 -14.56 -8.76
N LYS A 115 2.19 -15.42 -9.34
CA LYS A 115 1.96 -16.85 -9.30
C LYS A 115 2.10 -17.31 -7.84
N PRO A 116 1.13 -18.04 -7.28
CA PRO A 116 1.26 -18.55 -5.92
C PRO A 116 2.48 -19.47 -5.87
N LYS A 117 3.40 -19.20 -4.93
CA LYS A 117 4.54 -20.08 -4.64
C LYS A 117 4.04 -21.28 -3.84
N ILE A 118 3.42 -22.22 -4.54
CA ILE A 118 2.92 -23.45 -3.96
C ILE A 118 4.10 -24.41 -3.78
N ASN A 119 4.42 -24.75 -2.53
CA ASN A 119 5.32 -25.86 -2.25
C ASN A 119 4.52 -27.15 -2.25
N PHE A 120 4.55 -27.87 -3.38
CA PHE A 120 3.83 -29.13 -3.55
C PHE A 120 4.26 -30.22 -2.56
N GLN A 121 5.51 -30.19 -2.09
CA GLN A 121 5.99 -31.14 -1.09
C GLN A 121 5.33 -30.89 0.27
N ASN A 122 5.23 -29.63 0.68
CA ASN A 122 4.53 -29.26 1.92
C ASN A 122 3.04 -29.62 1.84
N LEU A 123 2.39 -29.41 0.70
CA LEU A 123 0.99 -29.83 0.50
C LEU A 123 0.81 -31.35 0.59
N LYS A 124 1.71 -32.14 -0.01
CA LYS A 124 1.71 -33.60 0.10
C LYS A 124 1.87 -34.03 1.55
N ASN A 125 2.82 -33.44 2.28
CA ASN A 125 3.05 -33.73 3.70
C ASN A 125 1.82 -33.37 4.56
N LEU A 126 1.20 -32.22 4.32
CA LEU A 126 -0.04 -31.81 4.99
C LEU A 126 -1.17 -32.80 4.75
N LYS A 127 -1.38 -33.23 3.50
CA LYS A 127 -2.39 -34.25 3.17
C LYS A 127 -2.11 -35.59 3.87
N ASN A 128 -0.84 -35.97 3.96
CA ASN A 128 -0.44 -37.24 4.55
C ASN A 128 -0.53 -37.24 6.09
N ASN A 129 -0.48 -36.06 6.71
CA ASN A 129 -0.48 -35.88 8.16
C ASN A 129 -1.80 -35.28 8.70
N PHE A 130 -2.75 -34.96 7.81
CA PHE A 130 -4.06 -34.43 8.21
C PHE A 130 -4.81 -35.48 9.04
N GLY A 131 -5.16 -35.14 10.28
CA GLY A 131 -5.85 -36.04 11.20
C GLY A 131 -4.97 -37.09 11.89
N LYS A 132 -3.64 -37.02 11.75
CA LYS A 132 -2.71 -37.84 12.53
C LYS A 132 -2.21 -37.06 13.74
N GLU A 133 -2.08 -37.73 14.88
CA GLU A 133 -1.46 -37.14 16.07
C GLU A 133 -0.03 -36.73 15.73
N LEU A 134 0.31 -35.47 16.02
CA LEU A 134 1.68 -34.99 15.87
C LEU A 134 2.55 -35.77 16.86
N PRO A 135 3.72 -36.29 16.43
CA PRO A 135 4.65 -36.90 17.35
C PRO A 135 5.05 -35.87 18.43
N PRO A 136 5.27 -36.30 19.68
CA PRO A 136 5.65 -35.40 20.76
C PRO A 136 6.90 -34.62 20.35
N LEU A 137 6.84 -33.28 20.52
CA LEU A 137 7.99 -32.41 20.31
C LEU A 137 9.13 -32.88 21.22
N LYS A 138 10.20 -33.39 20.61
CA LYS A 138 11.45 -33.60 21.33
C LYS A 138 12.05 -32.21 21.60
N VAL A 139 12.05 -31.84 22.86
CA VAL A 139 12.78 -30.68 23.36
C VAL A 139 14.15 -31.22 23.76
N ASP A 140 15.18 -30.82 23.02
CA ASP A 140 16.58 -30.99 23.42
C ASP A 140 16.98 -29.86 24.40
#